data_AF-A0A520I3R4-F1
#
_entry.id   AF-A0A520I3R4-F1
#
_cell.length_a   1.000
_cell.length_b   1.000
_cell.length_c   1.000
_cell.angle_alpha   90.00
_cell.angle_beta   90.00
_cell.angle_gamma   90.00
#
_symmetry.space_group_name_H-M   'P 1'
#
loop_
_entity.id
_entity.type
_entity.pdbx_description
1 polymer ?
#
loop_
_entity_poly.entity_id
_entity_poly.type
_entity_poly.pdbx_seq_one_letter_code
_entity_poly.pdbx_strand_id
1 'polypeptide(L)'
;MNYETGSITQERLPGVEAPPSRRKFLIAAIVVAVLAVVGWAVFGRGESDGAAKTASGEQLAAISVMVPGRTVVARDVTTTGSLAARRDMPVGIAGEGGLVTRVLVEPGQWVAAGQVLATVDRSVQTQTAASLAAQVSVA
;
A
#
# COMPACT_ATOMS: atom_id res chain seq x y z
N MET A 1 -65.95 8.44 10.59
CA MET A 1 -66.91 9.22 9.79
C MET A 1 -67.99 8.24 9.35
N ASN A 2 -69.15 8.29 10.01
CA ASN A 2 -70.30 7.43 9.78
C ASN A 2 -71.35 8.24 8.99
N TYR A 3 -71.85 7.68 7.88
CA TYR A 3 -73.10 8.05 7.19
C TYR A 3 -73.54 6.77 6.43
N GLU A 4 -74.40 5.94 7.01
CA GLU A 4 -75.87 5.94 6.89
C GLU A 4 -76.42 5.56 5.50
N THR A 5 -76.90 4.31 5.44
CA THR A 5 -78.20 3.83 4.94
C THR A 5 -78.92 4.59 3.83
N GLY A 6 -79.14 3.88 2.71
CA GLY A 6 -80.17 4.17 1.72
C GLY A 6 -80.95 2.91 1.37
N SER A 7 -81.80 2.42 2.29
CA SER A 7 -82.80 1.41 2.01
C SER A 7 -83.99 2.07 1.32
N ILE A 8 -84.17 1.82 0.03
CA ILE A 8 -85.45 2.09 -0.64
C ILE A 8 -86.13 0.78 -0.97
N THR A 9 -87.20 0.60 -0.22
CA THR A 9 -88.16 -0.47 -0.20
C THR A 9 -88.83 -0.63 -1.56
N GLN A 10 -88.91 -1.88 -1.97
CA GLN A 10 -89.44 -2.36 -3.22
C GLN A 10 -90.98 -2.41 -3.14
N GLU A 11 -91.67 -1.48 -3.80
CA GLU A 11 -93.12 -1.53 -3.92
C GLU A 11 -93.51 -2.37 -5.14
N ARG A 12 -93.82 -3.64 -4.86
CA ARG A 12 -94.22 -4.65 -5.84
C ARG A 12 -95.74 -4.66 -5.93
N LEU A 13 -96.28 -4.12 -7.02
CA LEU A 13 -97.69 -4.31 -7.37
C LEU A 13 -97.88 -5.70 -8.03
N PRO A 14 -98.90 -6.47 -7.60
CA PRO A 14 -99.12 -7.85 -8.04
C PRO A 14 -99.99 -7.93 -9.30
N GLY A 15 -99.77 -8.99 -10.07
CA GLY A 15 -100.76 -9.50 -11.04
C GLY A 15 -100.36 -9.34 -12.51
N VAL A 16 -99.70 -10.36 -13.06
CA VAL A 16 -100.30 -11.35 -13.97
C VAL A 16 -99.25 -12.45 -14.16
N GLU A 17 -99.58 -13.67 -13.69
CA GLU A 17 -98.81 -14.87 -14.00
C GLU A 17 -98.83 -15.13 -15.52
N ALA A 18 -97.64 -15.20 -16.10
CA ALA A 18 -97.44 -15.49 -17.51
C ALA A 18 -97.56 -17.00 -17.80
N PRO A 19 -98.20 -17.43 -18.90
CA PRO A 19 -97.94 -18.75 -19.45
C PRO A 19 -96.51 -18.82 -20.06
N PRO A 20 -95.88 -20.00 -20.06
CA PRO A 20 -94.43 -20.15 -20.15
C PRO A 20 -93.91 -19.88 -21.57
N SER A 21 -93.45 -18.66 -21.81
CA SER A 21 -92.75 -18.32 -23.04
C SER A 21 -91.27 -18.70 -22.94
N ARG A 22 -90.72 -19.18 -24.06
CA ARG A 22 -89.30 -19.53 -24.31
C ARG A 22 -88.28 -18.50 -23.81
N ARG A 23 -88.73 -17.30 -23.45
CA ARG A 23 -87.97 -16.27 -22.70
C ARG A 23 -87.40 -16.79 -21.38
N LYS A 24 -88.09 -17.65 -20.62
CA LYS A 24 -87.51 -18.22 -19.38
C LYS A 24 -86.27 -19.08 -19.67
N PHE A 25 -86.28 -19.81 -20.78
CA PHE A 25 -85.13 -20.60 -21.24
C PHE A 25 -84.00 -19.71 -21.75
N LEU A 26 -84.33 -18.61 -22.45
CA LEU A 26 -83.35 -17.62 -22.90
C LEU A 26 -82.68 -16.90 -21.72
N ILE A 27 -83.46 -16.52 -20.70
CA ILE A 27 -82.94 -15.89 -19.48
C ILE A 27 -82.07 -16.88 -18.71
N ALA A 28 -82.50 -18.14 -18.56
CA ALA A 28 -81.68 -19.18 -17.94
C ALA A 28 -80.37 -19.40 -18.70
N ALA A 29 -80.39 -19.44 -20.03
CA ALA A 29 -79.19 -19.56 -20.85
C ALA A 29 -78.23 -18.37 -20.70
N ILE A 30 -78.77 -17.14 -20.64
CA ILE A 30 -77.96 -15.93 -20.42
C ILE A 30 -77.34 -15.95 -19.02
N VAL A 31 -78.10 -16.33 -17.98
CA VAL A 31 -77.59 -16.43 -16.61
C VAL A 31 -76.48 -17.47 -16.52
N VAL A 32 -76.65 -18.64 -17.15
CA VAL A 32 -75.61 -19.68 -17.22
C VAL A 32 -74.37 -19.18 -17.96
N ALA A 33 -74.54 -18.46 -19.08
CA ALA A 33 -73.42 -17.89 -19.82
C ALA A 33 -72.64 -16.85 -19.00
N VAL A 34 -73.34 -15.97 -18.27
CA VAL A 34 -72.71 -14.98 -17.39
C VAL A 34 -71.96 -15.66 -16.25
N LEU A 35 -72.55 -16.67 -15.61
CA LEU A 35 -71.90 -17.44 -14.55
C LEU A 35 -70.66 -18.20 -15.07
N ALA A 36 -70.69 -18.70 -16.30
CA ALA A 36 -69.55 -19.34 -16.94
C ALA A 36 -68.41 -18.33 -17.21
N VAL A 37 -68.72 -17.12 -17.67
CA VAL A 37 -67.72 -16.06 -17.91
C VAL A 37 -67.10 -15.57 -16.60
N VAL A 38 -67.90 -15.38 -15.55
CA VAL A 38 -67.40 -14.98 -14.22
C VAL A 38 -66.56 -16.10 -13.61
N GLY A 39 -67.01 -17.36 -13.72
CA GLY A 39 -66.22 -18.52 -13.32
C GLY A 39 -64.88 -18.60 -14.06
N TRP A 40 -64.88 -18.38 -15.37
CA TRP A 40 -63.65 -18.37 -16.17
C TRP A 40 -62.74 -17.18 -15.84
N ALA A 41 -63.28 -15.99 -15.54
CA ALA A 41 -62.46 -14.84 -15.16
C ALA A 41 -61.83 -14.98 -13.77
N VAL A 42 -62.51 -15.66 -12.83
CA VAL A 42 -62.02 -15.88 -11.46
C VAL A 42 -61.07 -17.08 -11.38
N PHE A 43 -61.37 -18.18 -12.09
CA PHE A 43 -60.54 -19.40 -12.08
C PHE A 43 -59.51 -19.48 -13.21
N GLY A 44 -59.71 -18.77 -14.32
CA GLY A 44 -58.77 -18.67 -15.45
C GLY A 44 -57.71 -17.58 -15.30
N ARG A 45 -57.74 -16.81 -14.20
CA ARG A 45 -56.68 -15.87 -13.80
C ARG A 45 -55.72 -16.48 -12.76
N GLY A 46 -55.74 -17.81 -12.61
CA GLY A 46 -54.69 -18.54 -11.93
C GLY A 46 -53.55 -18.84 -12.89
N GLU A 47 -52.37 -18.27 -12.62
CA GLU A 47 -51.07 -18.64 -13.20
C GLU A 47 -50.72 -18.10 -14.59
N SER A 48 -50.49 -16.79 -14.72
CA SER A 48 -49.48 -16.25 -15.65
C SER A 48 -49.24 -14.75 -15.41
N ASP A 49 -48.52 -14.42 -14.33
CA ASP A 49 -47.68 -13.21 -14.31
C ASP A 49 -46.65 -13.32 -13.18
N GLY A 50 -45.90 -14.43 -13.21
CA GLY A 50 -44.53 -14.38 -12.77
C GLY A 50 -43.78 -13.53 -13.78
N ALA A 51 -43.91 -12.21 -13.66
CA ALA A 51 -43.06 -11.25 -14.35
C ALA A 51 -41.64 -11.77 -14.17
N ALA A 52 -41.07 -12.28 -15.26
CA ALA A 52 -39.69 -12.68 -15.30
C ALA A 52 -38.91 -11.48 -14.74
N LYS A 53 -38.29 -11.68 -13.58
CA LYS A 53 -37.22 -10.83 -13.10
C LYS A 53 -36.07 -10.99 -14.09
N THR A 54 -36.19 -10.41 -15.27
CA THR A 54 -35.05 -9.94 -16.01
C THR A 54 -34.49 -8.82 -15.15
N ALA A 55 -33.53 -9.19 -14.30
CA ALA A 55 -32.48 -8.28 -13.89
C ALA A 55 -31.78 -7.81 -15.16
N SER A 56 -32.41 -6.87 -15.87
CA SER A 56 -31.88 -6.20 -17.02
C SER A 56 -30.76 -5.32 -16.53
N GLY A 57 -29.54 -5.87 -16.59
CA GLY A 57 -28.29 -5.13 -16.60
C GLY A 57 -28.12 -4.18 -15.43
N GLU A 58 -27.81 -4.72 -14.25
CA GLU A 58 -26.91 -3.96 -13.39
C GLU A 58 -25.57 -3.92 -14.15
N GLN A 59 -25.33 -2.83 -14.88
CA GLN A 59 -24.05 -2.58 -15.53
C GLN A 59 -23.03 -2.35 -14.42
N LEU A 60 -22.53 -3.46 -13.86
CA LEU A 60 -21.50 -3.44 -12.84
C LEU A 60 -20.29 -2.73 -13.43
N ALA A 61 -19.82 -1.69 -12.75
CA ALA A 61 -18.65 -0.94 -13.15
C ALA A 61 -17.46 -1.90 -13.25
N ALA A 62 -16.87 -2.01 -14.45
CA ALA A 62 -15.68 -2.81 -14.66
C ALA A 62 -14.49 -2.12 -13.99
N ILE A 63 -14.15 -2.57 -12.79
CA ILE A 63 -12.98 -2.08 -12.05
C ILE A 63 -11.78 -2.97 -12.36
N SER A 64 -10.72 -2.37 -12.88
CA SER A 64 -9.43 -3.05 -13.01
C SER A 64 -8.76 -3.09 -11.64
N VAL A 65 -8.55 -4.30 -11.13
CA VAL A 65 -7.73 -4.54 -9.95
C VAL A 65 -6.36 -5.02 -10.39
N MET A 66 -5.31 -4.48 -9.78
CA MET A 66 -3.97 -5.04 -9.90
C MET A 66 -3.60 -5.67 -8.56
N VAL A 67 -3.08 -6.90 -8.61
CA VAL A 67 -2.54 -7.56 -7.42
C VAL A 67 -1.13 -7.01 -7.19
N PRO A 68 -0.83 -6.41 -6.03
CA PRO A 68 0.49 -5.84 -5.77
C PRO A 68 1.55 -6.95 -5.71
N GLY A 69 2.52 -6.87 -6.62
CA GLY A 69 3.71 -7.70 -6.63
C GLY A 69 4.85 -7.04 -5.85
N ARG A 70 5.72 -7.84 -5.25
CA ARG A 70 6.97 -7.34 -4.65
C ARG A 70 8.08 -7.48 -5.68
N THR A 71 8.69 -6.35 -6.03
CA THR A 71 9.89 -6.33 -6.85
C THR A 71 11.02 -5.63 -6.09
N VAL A 72 12.23 -6.14 -6.23
CA VAL A 72 13.42 -5.52 -5.63
C VAL A 72 13.84 -4.38 -6.55
N VAL A 73 13.74 -3.14 -6.04
CA VAL A 73 14.21 -1.95 -6.76
C VAL A 73 15.59 -1.60 -6.24
N ALA A 74 16.61 -1.72 -7.09
CA ALA A 74 17.94 -1.22 -6.78
C ALA A 74 17.89 0.31 -6.61
N ARG A 75 18.51 0.81 -5.55
CA ARG A 75 18.60 2.24 -5.26
C ARG A 75 20.06 2.60 -4.99
N ASP A 76 20.59 3.47 -5.84
CA ASP A 76 21.90 4.08 -5.60
C ASP A 76 21.70 5.37 -4.80
N VAL A 77 22.46 5.52 -3.73
CA VAL A 77 22.43 6.72 -2.87
C VAL A 77 23.77 7.44 -3.01
N THR A 78 23.76 8.56 -3.74
CA THR A 78 24.97 9.38 -3.92
C THR A 78 25.20 10.24 -2.68
N THR A 79 26.40 10.16 -2.12
CA THR A 79 26.82 10.96 -0.95
C THR A 79 28.17 11.60 -1.24
N THR A 80 28.38 12.82 -0.75
CA THR A 80 29.66 13.51 -0.81
C THR A 80 30.44 13.28 0.50
N GLY A 81 31.75 13.07 0.40
CA GLY A 81 32.62 12.88 1.56
C GLY A 81 34.08 13.10 1.19
N SER A 82 34.91 13.46 2.17
CA SER A 82 36.36 13.55 1.99
C SER A 82 36.98 12.16 2.13
N LEU A 83 37.93 11.85 1.26
CA LEU A 83 38.73 10.64 1.32
C LEU A 83 40.13 11.00 1.84
N ALA A 84 40.53 10.38 2.94
CA ALA A 84 41.88 10.46 3.49
C ALA A 84 42.52 9.06 3.53
N ALA A 85 43.85 8.99 3.61
CA ALA A 85 44.53 7.72 3.72
C ALA A 85 44.16 7.03 5.05
N ARG A 86 43.97 5.70 5.03
CA ARG A 86 43.75 4.93 6.27
C ARG A 86 44.92 5.03 7.24
N ARG A 87 46.12 5.29 6.72
CA ARG A 87 47.33 5.44 7.50
C ARG A 87 48.23 6.44 6.78
N ASP A 88 48.34 7.64 7.32
CA ASP A 88 49.31 8.61 6.83
C ASP A 88 50.72 8.09 7.10
N MET A 89 51.54 8.07 6.06
CA MET A 89 52.96 7.75 6.14
C MET A 89 53.74 9.01 5.75
N PRO A 90 53.90 9.97 6.68
CA PRO A 90 54.73 11.11 6.42
C PRO A 90 56.18 10.65 6.28
N VAL A 91 56.76 10.85 5.10
CA VAL A 91 58.18 10.65 4.87
C VAL A 91 58.91 11.93 5.28
N GLY A 92 59.56 11.90 6.44
CA GLY A 92 60.49 12.94 6.86
C GLY A 92 61.82 12.80 6.10
N ILE A 93 62.52 13.91 5.92
CA ILE A 93 63.92 13.89 5.47
C ILE A 93 64.76 13.10 6.46
N ALA A 94 65.54 12.14 5.96
CA ALA A 94 66.47 11.38 6.78
C ALA A 94 67.50 12.32 7.41
N GLY A 95 67.46 12.46 8.74
CA GLY A 95 68.52 13.11 9.51
C GLY A 95 68.21 14.46 10.16
N GLU A 96 67.03 15.06 9.98
CA GLU A 96 66.70 16.34 10.65
C GLU A 96 66.28 16.16 12.12
N GLY A 97 65.63 15.03 12.46
CA GLY A 97 65.10 14.77 13.81
C GLY A 97 65.89 13.76 14.64
N GLY A 98 66.82 13.02 14.03
CA GLY A 98 67.59 11.96 14.68
C GLY A 98 66.74 10.80 15.24
N LEU A 99 66.84 9.61 14.65
CA LEU A 99 66.13 8.45 15.20
C LEU A 99 66.74 8.05 16.55
N VAL A 100 65.95 8.01 17.62
CA VAL A 100 66.41 7.53 18.94
C VAL A 100 66.66 6.02 18.84
N THR A 101 67.93 5.61 18.93
CA THR A 101 68.36 4.21 18.82
C THR A 101 68.22 3.45 20.13
N ARG A 102 68.36 4.15 21.25
CA ARG A 102 68.22 3.57 22.59
C ARG A 102 67.94 4.64 23.63
N VAL A 103 67.03 4.35 24.55
CA VAL A 103 66.85 5.11 25.79
C VAL A 103 67.54 4.33 26.90
N LEU A 104 68.39 5.00 27.67
CA LEU A 104 69.27 4.38 28.68
C LEU A 104 68.77 4.62 30.12
N VAL A 105 67.65 5.33 30.29
CA VAL A 105 67.12 5.74 31.59
C VAL A 105 65.62 5.53 31.67
N GLU A 106 65.12 5.27 32.88
CA GLU A 106 63.69 5.12 33.15
C GLU A 106 63.07 6.42 33.67
N PRO A 107 61.77 6.65 33.43
CA PRO A 107 61.06 7.79 34.00
C PRO A 107 61.13 7.80 35.53
N GLY A 108 61.50 8.94 36.13
CA GLY A 108 61.60 9.09 37.58
C GLY A 108 62.96 8.71 38.18
N GLN A 109 63.90 8.25 37.36
CA GLN A 109 65.26 7.95 37.80
C GLN A 109 66.07 9.26 37.95
N TRP A 110 66.78 9.42 39.07
CA TRP A 110 67.70 10.55 39.27
C TRP A 110 68.98 10.35 38.44
N VAL A 111 69.44 11.40 37.76
CA VAL A 111 70.61 11.35 36.86
C VAL A 111 71.67 12.37 37.25
N ALA A 112 72.94 12.02 37.04
CA ALA A 112 74.06 12.92 37.25
C ALA A 112 74.31 13.83 36.04
N ALA A 113 74.94 14.98 36.25
CA ALA A 113 75.32 15.88 35.16
C ALA A 113 76.28 15.19 34.19
N GLY A 114 75.99 15.25 32.89
CA GLY A 114 76.78 14.61 31.83
C GLY A 114 76.44 13.14 31.56
N GLN A 115 75.49 12.55 32.28
CA GLN A 115 75.01 11.20 32.01
C GLN A 115 74.23 11.14 30.69
N VAL A 116 74.55 10.17 29.82
CA VAL A 116 73.85 9.97 28.55
C VAL A 116 72.49 9.35 28.80
N LEU A 117 71.42 10.04 28.37
CA LEU A 117 70.03 9.62 28.59
C LEU A 117 69.47 8.79 27.44
N ALA A 118 69.87 9.13 26.20
CA ALA A 118 69.47 8.41 25.00
C ALA A 118 70.55 8.55 23.93
N THR A 119 70.66 7.54 23.07
CA THR A 119 71.52 7.58 21.89
C THR A 119 70.68 7.84 20.65
N VAL A 120 71.15 8.74 19.78
CA VAL A 120 70.47 9.16 18.56
C VAL A 120 71.31 8.77 17.34
N ASP A 121 70.68 8.27 16.29
CA ASP A 121 71.35 8.01 15.02
C ASP A 121 71.79 9.32 14.36
N ARG A 122 73.09 9.45 14.14
CA ARG A 122 73.76 10.63 13.58
C ARG A 122 74.52 10.33 12.28
N SER A 123 74.20 9.23 11.60
CA SER A 123 74.87 8.76 10.39
C SER A 123 75.02 9.84 9.29
N VAL A 124 73.96 10.59 9.01
CA VAL A 124 74.00 11.71 8.04
C VAL A 124 74.96 12.82 8.50
N GLN A 125 74.88 13.22 9.77
CA GLN A 125 75.75 14.26 10.33
C GLN A 125 77.22 13.82 10.33
N THR A 126 77.50 12.56 10.65
CA THR A 126 78.86 11.99 10.57
C THR A 126 79.39 11.98 9.14
N GLN A 127 78.54 11.66 8.16
CA GLN A 127 78.93 11.67 6.75
C GLN A 127 79.18 13.10 6.23
N THR A 128 78.33 14.06 6.62
CA THR A 128 78.53 15.48 6.31
C THR A 128 79.83 15.99 6.93
N ALA A 129 80.06 15.74 8.22
CA ALA A 129 81.30 16.13 8.90
C ALA A 129 82.54 15.52 8.22
N ALA A 130 82.48 14.25 7.82
CA ALA A 130 83.56 13.60 7.07
C ALA A 130 83.82 14.28 5.72
N SER A 131 82.76 14.65 4.99
CA SER A 131 82.90 15.40 3.73
C SER A 131 83.52 16.79 3.94
N LEU A 132 83.13 17.52 5.00
CA LEU A 132 83.74 18.82 5.31
C LEU A 132 85.20 18.66 5.71
N ALA A 133 85.53 17.66 6.53
CA ALA A 133 86.91 17.38 6.93
C ALA A 133 87.79 17.04 5.71
N ALA A 134 87.26 16.26 4.76
CA ALA A 134 87.96 15.94 3.52
C ALA A 134 88.26 17.19 2.67
N GLN A 135 87.31 18.13 2.57
CA GLN A 135 87.52 19.40 1.88
C GLN A 135 88.60 20.26 2.54
N VAL A 136 88.58 20.34 3.88
CA VAL A 136 89.60 21.07 4.65
C VAL A 136 90.98 20.43 4.52
N SER A 137 91.06 19.09 4.47
CA SER A 137 92.34 18.39 4.38
C SER A 137 93.06 18.52 3.03
N VAL A 138 92.33 18.92 1.98
CA VAL A 138 92.86 19.11 0.62
C VAL A 138 93.26 20.57 0.34
N ALA A 139 92.73 21.52 1.12
CA ALA A 139 93.03 22.94 0.99
C ALA A 139 94.33 23.31 1.74
#